data_AF-A0A2S6X7Y3-F1
#
_entry.id   AF-A0A2S6X7Y3-F1
#
_cell.length_a   1.000
_cell.length_b   1.000
_cell.length_c   1.000
_cell.angle_alpha   90.00
_cell.angle_beta   90.00
_cell.angle_gamma   90.00
#
_symmetry.space_group_name_H-M   'P 1'
#
loop_
_entity.id
_entity.type
_entity.pdbx_description
1 polymer ?
#
loop_
_entity_poly.entity_id
_entity_poly.type
_entity_poly.pdbx_seq_one_letter_code
_entity_poly.pdbx_strand_id
1 'polypeptide(L)'
;MSLRTLRVWIEHLPPESATKTAIRNSITPEQMAEATDDYRPDLSPWSGAETLLAQVKDEITRLRHTLIAVNGGKPGEFTPTPRPGVPPKRQKTYRRLSDEQRAALDPRLRTQPKE
;
A
#
# COMPACT_ATOMS: atom_id res chain seq x y z
N MET A 1 3.24 -27.22 11.14
CA MET A 1 3.54 -26.09 10.23
C MET A 1 2.60 -24.95 10.60
N SER A 2 3.10 -23.76 10.96
CA SER A 2 2.23 -22.68 11.48
C SER A 2 1.78 -21.75 10.35
N LEU A 3 0.60 -21.12 10.50
CA LEU A 3 0.11 -20.09 9.57
C LEU A 3 1.11 -18.92 9.41
N ARG A 4 1.86 -18.60 10.48
CA ARG A 4 2.94 -17.60 10.41
C ARG A 4 4.07 -18.04 9.50
N THR A 5 4.49 -19.30 9.59
CA THR A 5 5.56 -19.85 8.76
C THR A 5 5.16 -19.86 7.28
N LEU A 6 3.93 -20.28 6.98
CA LEU A 6 3.39 -20.28 5.62
C LEU A 6 3.29 -18.87 5.04
N ARG A 7 2.84 -17.90 5.84
CA ARG A 7 2.81 -16.48 5.45
C ARG A 7 4.19 -15.96 5.04
N VAL A 8 5.21 -16.20 5.86
CA VAL A 8 6.57 -15.73 5.59
C VAL A 8 7.09 -16.28 4.25
N TRP A 9 6.81 -17.56 3.97
CA TRP A 9 7.20 -18.17 2.70
C TRP A 9 6.51 -17.51 1.51
N ILE A 10 5.20 -17.29 1.58
CA ILE A 10 4.45 -16.60 0.51
C ILE A 10 4.97 -15.18 0.30
N GLU A 11 5.23 -14.42 1.37
CA GLU A 11 5.73 -13.04 1.30
C GLU A 11 7.07 -12.95 0.53
N HIS A 12 7.96 -13.91 0.72
CA HIS A 12 9.31 -13.92 0.14
C HIS A 12 9.41 -14.62 -1.22
N LEU A 13 8.31 -15.11 -1.79
CA LEU A 13 8.35 -15.64 -3.17
C LEU A 13 8.71 -14.54 -4.18
N PRO A 14 9.34 -14.88 -5.33
CA PRO A 14 9.53 -13.94 -6.42
C PRO A 14 8.19 -13.31 -6.86
N PRO A 15 8.18 -12.02 -7.25
CA PRO A 15 6.95 -11.29 -7.58
C PRO A 15 6.15 -11.93 -8.74
N GLU A 16 6.86 -12.58 -9.66
CA GLU A 16 6.31 -13.31 -10.81
C GLU A 16 6.17 -14.82 -10.58
N SER A 17 6.22 -15.27 -9.32
CA SER A 17 5.98 -16.69 -9.01
C SER A 17 4.54 -17.08 -9.32
N ALA A 18 4.35 -18.31 -9.81
CA ALA A 18 3.02 -18.84 -10.15
C ALA A 18 2.02 -18.68 -8.99
N THR A 19 2.46 -18.89 -7.74
CA THR A 19 1.62 -18.72 -6.55
C THR A 19 1.21 -17.27 -6.32
N LYS A 20 2.13 -16.29 -6.41
CA LYS A 20 1.76 -14.86 -6.26
C LYS A 20 0.85 -14.39 -7.38
N THR A 21 1.10 -14.84 -8.62
CA THR A 21 0.24 -14.55 -9.77
C THR A 21 -1.16 -15.15 -9.60
N ALA A 22 -1.27 -16.40 -9.14
CA ALA A 22 -2.55 -17.03 -8.86
C ALA A 22 -3.33 -16.29 -7.76
N ILE A 23 -2.65 -15.89 -6.67
CA ILE A 23 -3.25 -15.08 -5.61
C ILE A 23 -3.77 -13.75 -6.17
N ARG A 24 -2.99 -13.04 -6.98
CA ARG A 24 -3.41 -11.78 -7.60
C ARG A 24 -4.63 -11.96 -8.50
N ASN A 25 -4.63 -13.00 -9.33
CA ASN A 25 -5.74 -13.30 -10.24
C ASN A 25 -6.99 -13.83 -9.53
N SER A 26 -6.87 -14.31 -8.29
CA SER A 26 -8.00 -14.78 -7.49
C SER A 26 -8.84 -13.64 -6.90
N ILE A 27 -8.35 -12.40 -6.95
CA ILE A 27 -9.05 -11.22 -6.42
C ILE A 27 -10.22 -10.89 -7.35
N THR A 28 -11.44 -10.92 -6.82
CA THR A 28 -12.64 -10.62 -7.60
C THR A 28 -12.84 -9.10 -7.77
N PRO A 29 -13.56 -8.65 -8.82
CA PRO A 29 -13.88 -7.23 -8.99
C PRO A 29 -14.67 -6.65 -7.80
N GLU A 30 -15.52 -7.46 -7.17
CA GLU A 30 -16.28 -7.08 -5.97
C GLU A 30 -15.35 -6.82 -4.78
N GLN A 31 -14.35 -7.68 -4.56
CA GLN A 31 -13.33 -7.48 -3.53
C GLN A 31 -12.45 -6.26 -3.81
N MET A 32 -12.16 -5.96 -5.08
CA MET A 32 -11.47 -4.72 -5.44
C MET A 32 -12.32 -3.47 -5.20
N ALA A 33 -13.63 -3.56 -5.44
CA ALA A 33 -14.55 -2.45 -5.23
C ALA A 33 -14.74 -2.18 -3.72
N GLU A 34 -14.81 -3.21 -2.89
CA GLU A 34 -14.92 -3.10 -1.43
C GLU A 34 -13.66 -2.50 -0.78
N ALA A 35 -12.51 -2.55 -1.47
CA ALA A 35 -11.26 -1.97 -0.98
C ALA A 35 -11.22 -0.42 -1.00
N THR A 36 -12.28 0.26 -1.46
CA THR A 36 -12.22 1.69 -1.76
C THR A 36 -12.47 2.59 -0.55
N ASP A 37 -11.36 2.88 0.15
CA ASP A 37 -10.99 4.16 0.78
C ASP A 37 -9.72 3.96 1.66
N ASP A 38 -9.53 2.73 2.15
CA ASP A 38 -8.41 2.34 3.04
C ASP A 38 -7.35 1.48 2.36
N TYR A 39 -7.52 1.19 1.08
CA TYR A 39 -6.57 0.39 0.34
C TYR A 39 -5.19 1.03 0.33
N ARG A 40 -4.21 0.25 0.78
CA ARG A 40 -2.79 0.59 0.81
C ARG A 40 -2.09 -0.11 -0.35
N PRO A 41 -2.14 0.44 -1.58
CA PRO A 41 -1.48 -0.17 -2.74
C PRO A 41 0.04 -0.27 -2.56
N ASP A 42 0.62 0.53 -1.67
CA ASP A 42 2.03 0.48 -1.27
C ASP A 42 2.42 -0.75 -0.44
N LEU A 43 1.45 -1.42 0.18
CA LEU A 43 1.67 -2.64 0.96
C LEU A 43 1.28 -3.91 0.19
N SER A 44 0.71 -3.75 -1.02
CA SER A 44 0.25 -4.85 -1.85
C SER A 44 1.40 -5.46 -2.67
N PRO A 45 1.42 -6.78 -2.92
CA PRO A 45 2.46 -7.42 -3.71
C PRO A 45 2.27 -7.19 -5.23
N TRP A 46 2.93 -6.17 -5.76
CA TRP A 46 2.91 -5.86 -7.18
C TRP A 46 3.78 -6.80 -8.01
N SER A 47 3.35 -7.05 -9.24
CA SER A 47 4.18 -7.59 -10.32
C SER A 47 5.11 -6.51 -10.87
N GLY A 48 6.16 -6.95 -11.56
CA GLY A 48 7.02 -6.09 -12.36
C GLY A 48 6.24 -5.36 -13.45
N ALA A 49 5.24 -6.01 -14.06
CA ALA A 49 4.38 -5.39 -15.06
C ALA A 49 3.53 -4.25 -14.48
N GLU A 50 2.89 -4.47 -13.32
CA GLU A 50 2.15 -3.39 -12.63
C GLU A 50 3.07 -2.23 -12.25
N THR A 51 4.29 -2.55 -11.80
CA THR A 51 5.29 -1.53 -11.44
C THR A 51 5.69 -0.70 -12.65
N LEU A 52 5.97 -1.35 -13.78
CA LEU A 52 6.28 -0.69 -15.04
C LEU A 52 5.12 0.20 -15.52
N LEU A 53 3.89 -0.31 -15.48
CA LEU A 53 2.71 0.45 -15.90
C LEU A 53 2.49 1.70 -15.05
N ALA A 54 2.68 1.62 -13.72
CA ALA A 54 2.60 2.80 -12.87
C ALA A 54 3.71 3.81 -13.18
N GLN A 55 4.93 3.35 -13.46
CA GLN A 55 6.03 4.24 -13.87
C GLN A 55 5.72 4.94 -15.20
N VAL A 56 5.24 4.20 -16.20
CA VAL A 56 4.85 4.76 -17.50
C VAL A 56 3.74 5.81 -17.34
N LYS A 57 2.72 5.52 -16.53
CA LYS A 57 1.64 6.47 -16.22
C LYS A 57 2.18 7.75 -15.57
N ASP A 58 3.07 7.60 -14.59
CA ASP A 58 3.69 8.73 -13.88
C ASP A 58 4.50 9.60 -14.86
N GLU A 59 5.30 9.01 -15.74
CA GLU A 59 6.07 9.75 -16.75
C GLU A 59 5.19 10.45 -17.78
N ILE A 60 4.10 9.82 -18.24
CA ILE A 60 3.14 10.49 -19.14
C ILE A 60 2.51 11.71 -18.46
N THR A 61 2.20 11.60 -17.17
CA THR A 61 1.62 12.70 -16.39
C THR A 61 2.62 13.85 -16.26
N ARG A 62 3.89 13.54 -15.96
CA ARG A 62 4.97 14.53 -15.93
C ARG A 62 5.14 15.20 -17.28
N LEU A 63 5.20 14.43 -18.37
CA LEU A 63 5.32 14.96 -19.72
C LEU A 63 4.17 15.92 -20.06
N ARG A 64 2.93 15.55 -19.72
CA ARG A 64 1.76 16.44 -19.87
C ARG A 64 1.92 17.73 -19.06
N HIS A 65 2.38 17.66 -17.82
CA HIS A 65 2.60 18.85 -16.98
C HIS A 65 3.67 19.76 -17.57
N THR A 66 4.76 19.19 -18.06
CA THR A 66 5.82 19.93 -18.75
C THR A 66 5.29 20.62 -20.00
N LEU A 67 4.50 19.95 -20.83
CA LEU A 67 3.88 20.55 -22.01
C LEU A 67 2.93 21.71 -21.67
N ILE A 68 2.13 21.57 -20.60
CA ILE A 68 1.27 22.66 -20.12
C ILE A 68 2.11 23.87 -19.71
N ALA A 69 3.20 23.64 -18.96
CA ALA A 69 4.09 24.71 -18.50
C ALA A 69 4.78 25.44 -19.67
N VAL A 70 5.28 24.69 -20.66
CA VAL A 70 5.94 25.25 -21.86
C VAL A 70 4.96 26.10 -22.68
N ASN A 71 3.69 25.71 -22.73
CA ASN A 71 2.65 26.47 -23.42
C ASN A 71 2.07 27.64 -22.59
N GLY A 72 2.72 28.03 -21.48
CA GLY A 72 2.31 29.16 -20.65
C GLY A 72 1.14 28.88 -19.69
N GLY A 73 0.70 27.63 -19.58
CA GLY A 73 -0.28 27.20 -18.59
C GLY A 73 0.34 26.92 -17.23
N LYS A 74 -0.49 26.86 -16.19
CA LYS A 74 -0.08 26.38 -14.85
C LYS A 74 -0.39 24.89 -14.73
N PRO A 75 0.61 23.99 -14.73
CA PRO A 75 0.36 22.58 -14.50
C PRO A 75 -0.15 22.34 -13.08
N GLY A 76 -0.93 21.26 -12.89
CA GLY A 76 -1.32 20.81 -11.56
C GLY A 76 -0.14 20.27 -10.76
N GLU A 77 -0.35 19.99 -9.47
CA GLU A 77 0.63 19.30 -8.65
C GLU A 77 0.76 17.85 -9.10
N PHE A 78 1.98 17.40 -9.40
CA PHE A 78 2.23 16.00 -9.73
C PHE A 78 2.18 15.14 -8.47
N THR A 79 1.30 14.13 -8.47
CA THR A 79 1.23 13.11 -7.44
C THR A 79 1.59 11.75 -8.04
N PRO A 80 2.71 11.14 -7.62
CA PRO A 80 3.08 9.81 -8.09
C PRO A 80 1.99 8.79 -7.78
N THR A 81 1.82 7.80 -8.65
CA THR A 81 0.92 6.68 -8.40
C THR A 81 1.41 5.90 -7.17
N PRO A 82 0.59 5.75 -6.11
CA PRO A 82 0.96 4.99 -4.92
C PRO A 82 1.26 3.53 -5.28
N ARG A 83 2.41 3.03 -4.84
CA ARG A 83 2.93 1.69 -5.17
C ARG A 83 3.95 1.24 -4.13
N PRO A 84 4.39 -0.03 -4.12
CA PRO A 84 5.42 -0.48 -3.20
C PRO A 84 6.67 0.42 -3.26
N GLY A 85 7.08 0.92 -2.10
CA GLY A 85 8.17 1.90 -1.97
C GLY A 85 7.79 3.37 -2.23
N VAL A 86 6.56 3.65 -2.70
CA VAL A 86 6.02 5.00 -2.90
C VAL A 86 4.70 5.13 -2.14
N PRO A 87 4.73 5.54 -0.87
CA PRO A 87 3.53 5.61 -0.04
C PRO A 87 2.57 6.72 -0.53
N PRO A 88 1.26 6.58 -0.31
CA PRO A 88 0.30 7.63 -0.61
C PRO A 88 0.54 8.88 0.25
N LYS A 89 0.24 10.07 -0.31
CA LYS A 89 0.41 11.38 0.36
C LYS A 89 -0.32 11.49 1.70
N ARG A 90 -1.45 10.81 1.85
CA ARG A 90 -2.17 10.69 3.12
C ARG A 90 -1.95 9.29 3.67
N GLN A 91 -0.99 9.16 4.59
CA GLN A 91 -0.96 7.97 5.44
C GLN A 91 -2.10 8.09 6.45
N LYS A 92 -2.96 7.07 6.52
CA LYS A 92 -3.83 6.92 7.68
C LYS A 92 -2.95 6.72 8.90
N THR A 93 -2.85 7.76 9.74
CA THR A 93 -2.27 7.64 11.07
C THR A 93 -3.20 6.72 11.86
N TYR A 94 -2.80 5.48 12.09
CA TYR A 94 -3.53 4.63 13.03
C TYR A 94 -3.57 5.36 14.38
N ARG A 95 -4.78 5.56 14.91
CA ARG A 95 -4.94 6.11 16.26
C ARG A 95 -4.20 5.17 17.20
N ARG A 96 -3.09 5.63 17.79
CA ARG A 96 -2.39 4.87 18.82
C ARG A 96 -3.41 4.56 19.91
N LEU A 97 -3.52 3.29 20.30
CA LEU A 97 -4.32 2.91 21.46
C LEU A 97 -3.88 3.75 22.65
N SER A 98 -4.84 4.27 23.42
CA SER A 98 -4.50 4.89 24.70
C SER A 98 -3.89 3.85 25.63
N ASP A 99 -3.14 4.30 26.63
CA ASP A 99 -2.47 3.37 27.56
C ASP A 99 -3.49 2.52 28.34
N GLU A 100 -4.70 3.04 28.55
CA GLU A 100 -5.83 2.29 29.10
C GLU A 100 -6.32 1.18 28.17
N GLN A 101 -6.42 1.45 26.87
CA GLN A 101 -6.81 0.45 25.86
C GLN A 101 -5.72 -0.61 25.68
N ARG A 102 -4.44 -0.23 25.84
CA ARG A 102 -3.32 -1.19 25.84
C ARG A 102 -3.34 -2.09 27.07
N ALA A 103 -3.57 -1.52 28.26
CA ALA A 103 -3.67 -2.28 29.50
C ALA A 103 -4.87 -3.26 29.53
N ALA A 104 -5.95 -2.92 28.84
CA ALA A 104 -7.08 -3.84 28.67
C ALA A 104 -6.69 -5.10 27.87
N LEU A 105 -5.86 -4.94 26.83
CA LEU A 105 -5.45 -5.99 25.91
C LEU A 105 -4.23 -6.81 26.37
N ASP A 106 -3.27 -6.18 27.05
CA ASP A 106 -2.07 -6.86 27.57
C ASP A 106 -2.19 -7.07 29.10
N PRO A 107 -2.33 -8.32 29.58
CA PRO A 107 -2.41 -8.63 31.01
C PRO A 107 -1.21 -8.15 31.82
N ARG A 108 -0.03 -7.97 31.19
CA ARG A 108 1.20 -7.51 31.87
C ARG A 108 1.21 -6.01 32.15
N LEU A 109 0.46 -5.24 31.37
CA LEU A 109 0.38 -3.78 31.51
C LEU A 109 -0.67 -3.34 32.53
N ARG A 110 -1.47 -4.27 33.08
CA ARG A 110 -2.51 -3.97 34.08
C ARG A 110 -1.96 -3.58 35.45
N THR A 111 -0.76 -4.04 35.79
CA THR A 111 -0.16 -3.89 37.12
C THR A 111 0.97 -2.86 37.16
N GLN A 112 1.26 -2.18 36.05
CA GLN A 112 2.26 -1.12 36.05
C GLN A 112 1.73 0.15 36.74
N PRO A 113 2.53 0.82 37.58
CA PRO A 113 2.17 2.10 38.17
C PRO A 113 1.99 3.14 37.05
N LYS A 114 0.88 3.89 37.08
CA LYS A 114 0.65 5.01 36.17
C LYS A 114 1.57 6.17 36.60
N GLU A 115 2.44 6.62 35.71
CA GLU A 115 3.14 7.92 35.83
C GLU A 115 2.22 9.09 35.44
#